data_AF-A0A9P5XUN4-F1
#
_entry.id   AF-A0A9P5XUN4-F1
#
_cell.length_a   1.000
_cell.length_b   1.000
_cell.length_c   1.000
_cell.angle_alpha   90.00
_cell.angle_beta   90.00
_cell.angle_gamma   90.00
#
_symmetry.space_group_name_H-M   'P 1'
#
loop_
_entity.id
_entity.type
_entity.pdbx_description
1 polymer ?
#
loop_
_entity_poly.entity_id
_entity_poly.type
_entity_poly.pdbx_seq_one_letter_code
_entity_poly.pdbx_strand_id
1 'polypeptide(L)'
;MAPPNCTTPEQLEWLLSQKSQFSEYQKTKRLAEFWSMLDHEWFLHWPEPGVTEAEREPPGHKLHEKAVAALGKRKSQLRNWFNNRSVTKCTAPIKVQPLRTATRAPQPIEIYSHQFYKEKIQPLVKAEVEENNVQKRDQLGVIKTLTKATFEAEPADIWAAIIAQASALKTENAARKVQARNSEPDLSPQGYAKHAG
;
A
#
# COMPACT_ATOMS: atom_id res chain seq x y z
N MET A 1 3.05 -2.71 -23.43
CA MET A 1 2.33 -1.76 -24.32
C MET A 1 1.76 -0.66 -23.43
N ALA A 2 1.97 0.62 -23.77
CA ALA A 2 1.34 1.71 -23.00
C ALA A 2 -0.18 1.61 -23.18
N PRO A 3 -0.98 1.80 -22.11
CA PRO A 3 -2.43 1.80 -22.24
C PRO A 3 -2.85 2.86 -23.27
N PRO A 4 -3.86 2.59 -24.11
CA PRO A 4 -4.30 3.52 -25.14
C PRO A 4 -4.73 4.84 -24.50
N ASN A 5 -4.27 5.95 -25.09
CA ASN A 5 -4.65 7.30 -24.65
C ASN A 5 -6.17 7.44 -24.71
N CYS A 6 -6.79 7.77 -23.57
CA CYS A 6 -8.25 7.91 -23.45
C CYS A 6 -8.79 9.26 -23.98
N THR A 7 -7.97 9.99 -24.74
CA THR A 7 -8.19 11.38 -25.14
C THR A 7 -7.74 11.55 -26.59
N THR A 8 -8.59 12.15 -27.44
CA THR A 8 -8.21 12.51 -28.82
C THR A 8 -7.24 13.70 -28.81
N PRO A 9 -6.52 13.97 -29.92
CA PRO A 9 -5.60 15.12 -29.99
C PRO A 9 -6.29 16.46 -29.70
N GLU A 10 -7.49 16.67 -30.25
CA GLU A 10 -8.31 17.87 -30.04
C GLU A 10 -8.72 18.03 -28.57
N GLN A 11 -9.21 16.95 -27.95
CA GLN A 11 -9.53 16.94 -26.53
C GLN A 11 -8.32 17.25 -25.66
N LEU A 12 -7.14 16.77 -26.06
CA LEU A 12 -5.91 17.01 -25.32
C LEU A 12 -5.49 18.48 -25.40
N GLU A 13 -5.59 19.11 -26.58
CA GLU A 13 -5.30 20.53 -26.77
C GLU A 13 -6.22 21.41 -25.90
N TRP A 14 -7.51 21.08 -25.85
CA TRP A 14 -8.46 21.77 -24.98
C TRP A 14 -8.13 21.57 -23.49
N LEU A 15 -7.82 20.35 -23.05
CA LEU A 15 -7.42 20.12 -21.65
C LEU A 15 -6.14 20.88 -21.28
N LEU A 16 -5.21 21.03 -22.23
CA LEU A 16 -3.99 21.83 -22.04
C LEU A 16 -4.30 23.32 -21.91
N SER A 17 -5.25 23.87 -22.68
CA SER A 17 -5.64 25.28 -22.57
C SER A 17 -6.28 25.60 -21.21
N GLN A 18 -6.96 24.64 -20.58
CA GLN A 18 -7.59 24.79 -19.26
C GLN A 18 -6.60 24.70 -18.08
N LYS A 19 -5.31 24.40 -18.32
CA LYS A 19 -4.30 24.18 -17.27
C LYS A 19 -3.98 25.43 -16.44
N SER A 20 -3.97 26.61 -17.07
CA SER A 20 -3.72 27.88 -16.38
C SER A 20 -4.82 28.15 -15.35
N GLN A 21 -6.08 28.03 -15.78
CA GLN A 21 -7.25 28.19 -14.93
C GLN A 21 -7.21 27.20 -13.76
N PHE A 22 -7.00 25.91 -14.03
CA PHE A 22 -6.88 24.90 -12.97
C PHE A 22 -5.88 25.29 -11.88
N SER A 23 -4.71 25.82 -12.28
CA SER A 23 -3.68 26.27 -11.34
C SER A 23 -4.12 27.47 -10.49
N GLU A 24 -4.90 28.40 -11.05
CA GLU A 24 -5.46 29.54 -10.32
C GLU A 24 -6.54 29.10 -9.32
N TYR A 25 -7.44 28.22 -9.73
CA TYR A 25 -8.46 27.63 -8.85
C TYR A 25 -7.85 26.78 -7.74
N GLN A 26 -6.72 26.12 -8.00
CA GLN A 26 -5.95 25.41 -6.97
C GLN A 26 -5.38 26.38 -5.93
N LYS A 27 -4.77 27.48 -6.34
CA LYS A 27 -4.20 28.50 -5.43
C LYS A 27 -5.27 29.16 -4.55
N THR A 28 -6.44 29.41 -5.12
CA THR A 28 -7.58 30.05 -4.44
C THR A 28 -8.47 29.07 -3.66
N LYS A 29 -8.16 27.77 -3.68
CA LYS A 29 -8.94 26.69 -3.05
C LYS A 29 -10.39 26.58 -3.54
N ARG A 30 -10.67 27.01 -4.77
CA ARG A 30 -12.01 26.99 -5.40
C ARG A 30 -12.18 25.85 -6.41
N LEU A 31 -11.46 24.73 -6.22
CA LEU A 31 -11.44 23.62 -7.17
C LEU A 31 -12.83 23.03 -7.49
N ALA A 32 -13.78 23.07 -6.56
CA ALA A 32 -15.15 22.60 -6.82
C ALA A 32 -15.81 23.35 -7.98
N GLU A 33 -15.61 24.67 -8.05
CA GLU A 33 -16.16 25.51 -9.12
C GLU A 33 -15.48 25.22 -10.46
N PHE A 34 -14.15 25.04 -10.44
CA PHE A 34 -13.41 24.61 -11.62
C PHE A 34 -13.96 23.29 -12.18
N TRP A 35 -14.20 22.29 -11.32
CA TRP A 35 -14.74 21.00 -11.78
C TRP A 35 -16.14 21.12 -12.36
N SER A 36 -17.01 21.95 -11.76
CA SER A 36 -18.36 22.18 -12.30
C SER A 36 -18.33 22.85 -13.68
N MET A 37 -17.48 23.86 -13.86
CA MET A 37 -17.27 24.54 -15.15
C MET A 37 -16.66 23.58 -16.18
N LEU A 38 -15.57 22.88 -15.81
CA LEU A 38 -14.88 21.95 -16.68
C LEU A 38 -15.80 20.82 -17.15
N ASP A 39 -16.56 20.22 -16.23
CA ASP A 39 -17.53 19.18 -16.57
C ASP A 39 -18.56 19.72 -17.57
N HIS A 40 -19.12 20.92 -17.32
CA HIS A 40 -20.12 21.52 -18.20
C HIS A 40 -19.57 21.77 -19.61
N GLU A 41 -18.44 22.46 -19.74
CA GLU A 41 -17.83 22.76 -21.04
C GLU A 41 -17.41 21.48 -21.77
N TRP A 42 -16.83 20.51 -21.06
CA TRP A 42 -16.42 19.24 -21.66
C TRP A 42 -17.59 18.50 -22.30
N PHE A 43 -18.71 18.33 -21.57
CA PHE A 43 -19.87 17.61 -22.10
C PHE A 43 -20.68 18.41 -23.13
N LEU A 44 -20.49 19.73 -23.20
CA LEU A 44 -21.02 20.56 -24.28
C LEU A 44 -20.29 20.28 -25.62
N HIS A 45 -18.96 20.14 -25.57
CA HIS A 45 -18.14 19.88 -26.76
C HIS A 45 -18.10 18.39 -27.15
N TRP A 46 -18.07 17.49 -26.17
CA TRP A 46 -17.99 16.05 -26.36
C TRP A 46 -19.07 15.33 -25.54
N PRO A 47 -20.32 15.33 -26.03
CA PRO A 47 -21.40 14.61 -25.36
C PRO A 47 -21.10 13.12 -25.33
N GLU A 48 -21.35 12.48 -24.19
CA GLU A 48 -21.15 11.03 -24.09
C GLU A 48 -22.21 10.29 -24.91
N PRO A 49 -21.80 9.31 -25.74
CA PRO A 49 -22.73 8.56 -26.58
C PRO A 49 -23.75 7.82 -25.72
N GLY A 50 -25.03 7.93 -26.10
CA GLY A 50 -26.15 7.30 -25.39
C GLY A 50 -26.77 8.14 -24.28
N VAL A 51 -26.24 9.33 -23.95
CA VAL A 51 -26.87 10.23 -22.96
C VAL A 51 -28.19 10.79 -23.47
N THR A 52 -28.25 11.25 -24.72
CA THR A 52 -29.46 11.81 -25.34
C THR A 52 -30.58 10.79 -25.50
N GLU A 53 -30.24 9.52 -25.75
CA GLU A 53 -31.20 8.42 -25.82
C GLU A 53 -31.68 8.03 -24.41
N ALA A 54 -30.77 8.03 -23.44
CA ALA A 54 -31.08 7.74 -22.04
C ALA A 54 -31.97 8.79 -21.36
N GLU A 55 -31.93 10.06 -21.79
CA GLU A 55 -32.80 11.14 -21.28
C GLU A 55 -34.28 10.93 -21.61
N ARG A 56 -34.59 10.15 -22.67
CA ARG A 56 -35.97 9.80 -23.04
C ARG A 56 -36.55 8.66 -22.19
N GLU A 57 -35.70 7.97 -21.44
CA GLU A 57 -36.07 6.82 -20.63
C GLU A 57 -36.27 7.23 -19.16
N PRO A 58 -37.19 6.57 -18.42
CA PRO A 58 -37.42 6.87 -17.02
C PRO A 58 -36.18 6.56 -16.15
N PRO A 59 -35.98 7.28 -15.04
CA PRO A 59 -34.95 6.96 -14.05
C PRO A 59 -35.06 5.50 -13.59
N GLY A 60 -33.93 4.78 -13.57
CA GLY A 60 -33.88 3.35 -13.23
C GLY A 60 -33.93 2.40 -14.45
N HIS A 61 -34.12 2.93 -15.67
CA HIS A 61 -33.91 2.13 -16.86
C HIS A 61 -32.41 1.82 -17.07
N LYS A 62 -32.09 0.62 -17.59
CA LYS A 62 -30.71 0.16 -17.79
C LYS A 62 -29.87 1.10 -18.68
N LEU A 63 -30.51 1.80 -19.63
CA LEU A 63 -29.83 2.79 -20.47
C LEU A 63 -29.44 4.05 -19.67
N HIS A 64 -30.35 4.54 -18.82
CA HIS A 64 -30.08 5.66 -17.92
C HIS A 64 -28.95 5.36 -16.93
N GLU A 65 -28.94 4.17 -16.31
CA GLU A 65 -27.86 3.77 -15.41
C GLU A 65 -26.50 3.70 -16.11
N LYS A 66 -26.46 3.17 -17.33
CA LYS A 66 -25.23 3.11 -18.14
C LYS A 66 -24.73 4.51 -18.50
N ALA A 67 -25.62 5.42 -18.87
CA ALA A 67 -25.27 6.81 -19.17
C ALA A 67 -24.68 7.52 -17.95
N VAL A 68 -25.31 7.39 -16.77
CA VAL A 68 -24.81 7.97 -15.51
C VAL A 68 -23.45 7.39 -15.14
N ALA A 69 -23.26 6.07 -15.27
CA ALA A 69 -21.98 5.43 -15.01
C ALA A 69 -20.87 5.91 -15.97
N ALA A 70 -21.19 6.09 -17.26
CA ALA A 70 -20.26 6.62 -18.25
C ALA A 70 -19.82 8.05 -17.93
N LEU A 71 -20.77 8.93 -17.57
CA LEU A 71 -20.48 10.30 -17.12
C LEU A 71 -19.58 10.30 -15.89
N GLY A 72 -19.89 9.49 -14.87
CA GLY A 72 -19.08 9.38 -13.66
C GLY A 72 -17.65 8.91 -13.95
N LYS A 73 -17.50 7.94 -14.84
CA LYS A 73 -16.19 7.44 -15.29
C LYS A 73 -15.40 8.55 -16.00
N ARG A 74 -16.03 9.30 -16.91
CA ARG A 74 -15.36 10.41 -17.63
C ARG A 74 -14.91 11.51 -16.69
N LYS A 75 -15.78 11.97 -15.78
CA LYS A 75 -15.43 12.99 -14.76
C LYS A 75 -14.21 12.56 -13.93
N SER A 76 -14.16 11.28 -13.57
CA SER A 76 -13.03 10.70 -12.81
C SER A 76 -11.74 10.71 -13.63
N GLN A 77 -11.81 10.40 -14.93
CA GLN A 77 -10.66 10.48 -15.84
C GLN A 77 -10.14 11.92 -15.98
N LEU A 78 -11.03 12.90 -16.15
CA LEU A 78 -10.66 14.32 -16.24
C LEU A 78 -9.93 14.80 -14.98
N ARG A 79 -10.50 14.52 -13.80
CA ARG A 79 -9.86 14.85 -12.51
C ARG A 79 -8.49 14.21 -12.37
N ASN A 80 -8.38 12.92 -12.68
CA ASN A 80 -7.10 12.21 -12.63
C ASN A 80 -6.08 12.81 -13.61
N TRP A 81 -6.51 13.20 -14.82
CA TRP A 81 -5.65 13.83 -15.82
C TRP A 81 -5.03 15.12 -15.28
N PHE A 82 -5.85 16.02 -14.71
CA PHE A 82 -5.38 17.28 -14.14
C PHE A 82 -4.52 17.06 -12.89
N ASN A 83 -4.91 16.15 -11.99
CA ASN A 83 -4.14 15.86 -10.78
C ASN A 83 -2.76 15.29 -11.11
N ASN A 84 -2.66 14.36 -12.07
CA ASN A 84 -1.40 13.76 -12.50
C ASN A 84 -0.48 14.74 -13.25
N ARG A 85 -1.03 15.84 -13.76
CA ARG A 85 -0.31 16.88 -14.49
C ARG A 85 -0.17 18.20 -13.72
N SER A 86 -0.74 18.27 -12.51
CA SER A 86 -0.52 19.36 -11.58
C SER A 86 0.96 19.38 -11.19
N VAL A 87 1.57 20.57 -11.21
CA VAL A 87 3.02 20.75 -11.05
C VAL A 87 3.47 20.56 -9.60
N THR A 88 2.61 20.02 -8.73
CA THR A 88 2.94 19.70 -7.34
C THR A 88 3.79 18.42 -7.27
N LYS A 89 4.89 18.39 -8.01
CA LYS A 89 6.00 17.49 -7.77
C LYS A 89 6.85 18.07 -6.64
N CYS A 90 6.33 17.97 -5.41
CA CYS A 90 7.21 17.77 -4.25
C CYS A 90 7.73 16.32 -4.32
N THR A 91 8.55 16.04 -5.33
CA THR A 91 9.33 14.80 -5.42
C THR A 91 10.74 15.17 -5.83
N ALA A 92 11.37 16.03 -5.02
CA ALA A 92 12.73 15.67 -4.67
C ALA A 92 12.63 14.22 -4.14
N PRO A 93 13.42 13.25 -4.64
CA PRO A 93 13.42 11.93 -4.06
C PRO A 93 13.80 12.13 -2.61
N ILE A 94 12.81 12.10 -1.72
CA ILE A 94 13.05 11.92 -0.31
C ILE A 94 13.81 10.60 -0.30
N LYS A 95 15.11 10.65 0.03
CA LYS A 95 15.84 9.46 0.40
C LYS A 95 15.18 9.00 1.69
N VAL A 96 14.05 8.31 1.56
CA VAL A 96 13.39 7.63 2.66
C VAL A 96 14.38 6.53 3.01
N GLN A 97 15.26 6.81 3.96
CA GLN A 97 15.90 5.71 4.65
C GLN A 97 14.74 4.86 5.17
N PRO A 98 14.64 3.58 4.79
CA PRO A 98 13.57 2.75 5.29
C PRO A 98 13.61 2.87 6.81
N LEU A 99 12.47 3.25 7.42
CA LEU A 99 12.33 3.25 8.86
C LEU A 99 12.88 1.91 9.33
N ARG A 100 13.97 1.93 10.09
CA ARG A 100 14.56 0.72 10.66
C ARG A 100 13.49 0.11 11.54
N THR A 101 12.71 -0.82 11.00
CA THR A 101 11.67 -1.50 11.77
C THR A 101 12.39 -2.19 12.91
N ALA A 102 12.08 -1.79 14.14
CA ALA A 102 12.68 -2.37 15.32
C ALA A 102 12.42 -3.88 15.31
N THR A 103 13.44 -4.66 14.92
CA THR A 103 13.33 -6.12 14.89
C THR A 103 13.16 -6.56 16.34
N ARG A 104 12.00 -7.14 16.65
CA ARG A 104 11.76 -7.77 17.95
C ARG A 104 12.66 -9.01 18.03
N ALA A 105 13.13 -9.34 19.22
CA ALA A 105 13.82 -10.61 19.43
C ALA A 105 12.81 -11.76 19.17
N PRO A 106 13.24 -12.84 18.52
CA PRO A 106 12.35 -13.96 18.21
C PRO A 106 11.84 -14.63 19.49
N GLN A 107 10.59 -15.10 19.45
CA GLN A 107 9.97 -15.85 20.54
C GLN A 107 10.49 -17.30 20.59
N PRO A 108 10.44 -17.98 21.75
CA PRO A 108 10.88 -19.37 21.87
C PRO A 108 10.25 -20.31 20.82
N ILE A 109 8.95 -20.18 20.56
CA ILE A 109 8.25 -20.99 19.55
C ILE A 109 8.72 -20.70 18.12
N GLU A 110 9.13 -19.45 17.83
CA GLU A 110 9.69 -19.08 16.53
C GLU A 110 11.07 -19.70 16.35
N ILE A 111 11.90 -19.68 17.39
CA ILE A 111 13.22 -20.33 17.40
C ILE A 111 13.06 -21.85 17.22
N TYR A 112 12.13 -22.46 17.96
CA TYR A 112 11.80 -23.89 17.81
C TYR A 112 11.40 -24.22 16.37
N SER A 113 10.45 -23.45 15.82
CA SER A 113 9.99 -23.65 14.45
C SER A 113 11.16 -23.55 13.47
N HIS A 114 12.04 -22.55 13.61
CA HIS A 114 13.17 -22.39 12.71
C HIS A 114 14.15 -23.57 12.77
N GLN A 115 14.37 -24.16 13.94
CA GLN A 115 15.29 -25.28 14.12
C GLN A 115 14.71 -26.62 13.67
N PHE A 116 13.46 -26.90 14.06
CA PHE A 116 12.86 -28.22 13.92
C PHE A 116 11.78 -28.30 12.84
N TYR A 117 11.61 -27.25 12.01
CA TYR A 117 10.58 -27.25 10.97
C TYR A 117 10.70 -28.44 10.04
N LYS A 118 11.89 -28.64 9.44
CA LYS A 118 12.08 -29.69 8.42
C LYS A 118 11.93 -31.09 8.98
N GLU A 119 12.38 -31.31 10.21
CA GLU A 119 12.47 -32.64 10.81
C GLU A 119 11.17 -33.06 11.51
N LYS A 120 10.53 -32.15 12.25
CA LYS A 120 9.39 -32.49 13.12
C LYS A 120 8.07 -31.93 12.61
N ILE A 121 8.03 -30.66 12.19
CA ILE A 121 6.77 -29.97 11.88
C ILE A 121 6.31 -30.24 10.45
N GLN A 122 7.21 -30.17 9.48
CA GLN A 122 6.92 -30.37 8.05
C GLN A 122 6.28 -31.72 7.72
N PRO A 123 6.73 -32.88 8.25
CA PRO A 123 6.07 -34.15 7.96
C PRO A 123 4.62 -34.17 8.47
N LEU A 124 4.35 -33.60 9.64
CA LEU A 124 3.00 -33.52 10.21
C LEU A 124 2.10 -32.59 9.38
N VAL A 125 2.62 -31.44 8.96
CA VAL A 125 1.88 -30.50 8.10
C VAL A 125 1.55 -31.15 6.76
N LYS A 126 2.48 -31.90 6.16
CA LYS A 126 2.22 -32.61 4.89
C LYS A 126 1.14 -33.67 5.06
N ALA A 127 1.21 -34.49 6.11
CA ALA A 127 0.20 -35.50 6.41
C ALA A 127 -1.19 -34.86 6.58
N GLU A 128 -1.28 -33.77 7.36
CA GLU A 128 -2.54 -33.06 7.60
C GLU A 128 -3.12 -32.41 6.33
N VAL A 129 -2.26 -31.85 5.47
CA VAL A 129 -2.68 -31.25 4.19
C VAL A 129 -3.18 -32.32 3.23
N GLU A 130 -2.54 -33.48 3.19
CA GLU A 130 -2.95 -34.62 2.35
C GLU A 130 -4.25 -35.26 2.85
N GLU A 131 -4.41 -35.44 4.16
CA GLU A 131 -5.60 -36.04 4.78
C GLU A 131 -6.83 -35.13 4.67
N ASN A 132 -6.69 -33.84 4.97
CA ASN A 132 -7.80 -32.89 5.04
C ASN A 132 -7.95 -32.01 3.79
N ASN A 133 -7.16 -32.26 2.74
CA ASN A 133 -7.14 -31.52 1.47
C ASN A 133 -7.12 -29.99 1.69
N VAL A 134 -6.23 -29.53 2.58
CA VAL A 134 -6.21 -28.15 3.08
C VAL A 134 -5.78 -27.18 1.97
N GLN A 135 -6.59 -26.14 1.74
CA GLN A 135 -6.26 -25.10 0.76
C GLN A 135 -5.02 -24.29 1.16
N LYS A 136 -4.24 -23.83 0.18
CA LYS A 136 -3.00 -23.04 0.40
C LYS A 136 -3.17 -21.86 1.34
N ARG A 137 -4.31 -21.17 1.31
CA ARG A 137 -4.61 -20.02 2.19
C ARG A 137 -4.73 -20.39 3.67
N ASP A 138 -5.09 -21.65 3.96
CA ASP A 138 -5.38 -22.16 5.30
C ASP A 138 -4.19 -22.92 5.91
N GLN A 139 -3.20 -23.32 5.09
CA GLN A 139 -2.01 -24.07 5.53
C GLN A 139 -1.22 -23.37 6.65
N LEU A 140 -1.19 -22.03 6.66
CA LEU A 140 -0.49 -21.29 7.71
C LEU A 140 -1.14 -21.51 9.09
N GLY A 141 -2.46 -21.69 9.16
CA GLY A 141 -3.17 -22.01 10.40
C GLY A 141 -2.78 -23.39 10.92
N VAL A 142 -2.69 -24.37 10.02
CA VAL A 142 -2.23 -25.74 10.32
C VAL A 142 -0.78 -25.73 10.83
N ILE A 143 0.12 -25.00 10.18
CA ILE A 143 1.51 -24.88 10.62
C ILE A 143 1.58 -24.33 12.05
N LYS A 144 0.85 -23.26 12.35
CA LYS A 144 0.87 -22.63 13.68
C LYS A 144 0.34 -23.56 14.77
N THR A 145 -0.75 -24.28 14.50
CA THR A 145 -1.37 -25.20 15.48
C THR A 145 -0.46 -26.40 15.74
N LEU A 146 0.05 -27.04 14.69
CA LEU A 146 0.96 -28.18 14.83
C LEU A 146 2.29 -27.78 15.49
N THR A 147 2.87 -26.64 15.10
CA THR A 147 4.10 -26.14 15.73
C THR A 147 3.92 -25.94 17.24
N LYS A 148 2.77 -25.41 17.66
CA LYS A 148 2.47 -25.21 19.09
C LYS A 148 2.30 -26.55 19.81
N ALA A 149 1.54 -27.47 19.22
CA ALA A 149 1.31 -28.80 19.79
C ALA A 149 2.61 -29.61 19.92
N THR A 150 3.46 -29.60 18.89
CA THR A 150 4.76 -30.28 18.96
C THR A 150 5.69 -29.62 19.95
N PHE A 151 5.73 -28.28 19.99
CA PHE A 151 6.53 -27.56 20.97
C PHE A 151 6.12 -27.94 22.41
N GLU A 152 4.83 -27.91 22.74
CA GLU A 152 4.32 -28.26 24.08
C GLU A 152 4.56 -29.73 24.47
N ALA A 153 4.73 -30.63 23.50
CA ALA A 153 5.01 -32.05 23.74
C ALA A 153 6.50 -32.39 23.89
N GLU A 154 7.42 -31.46 23.60
CA GLU A 154 8.86 -31.71 23.71
C GLU A 154 9.33 -31.90 25.17
N PRO A 155 10.40 -32.67 25.39
CA PRO A 155 11.01 -32.80 26.71
C PRO A 155 11.54 -31.46 27.25
N ALA A 156 11.59 -31.37 28.57
CA ALA A 156 12.03 -30.18 29.30
C ALA A 156 13.42 -29.68 28.89
N ASP A 157 14.31 -30.59 28.48
CA ASP A 157 15.68 -30.26 28.05
C ASP A 157 15.70 -29.40 26.77
N ILE A 158 14.86 -29.75 25.79
CA ILE A 158 14.73 -29.00 24.53
C ILE A 158 14.09 -27.64 24.81
N TRP A 159 13.09 -27.60 25.69
CA TRP A 159 12.48 -26.35 26.16
C TRP A 159 13.51 -25.41 26.80
N ALA A 160 14.32 -25.93 27.73
CA ALA A 160 15.32 -25.15 28.44
C ALA A 160 16.36 -24.58 27.47
N ALA A 161 16.83 -25.37 26.50
CA ALA A 161 17.77 -24.91 25.48
C ALA A 161 17.20 -23.76 24.63
N ILE A 162 15.95 -23.88 24.19
CA ILE A 162 15.30 -22.87 23.35
C ILE A 162 15.02 -21.59 24.13
N ILE A 163 14.59 -21.70 25.40
CA ILE A 163 14.38 -20.54 26.27
C ILE A 163 15.72 -19.82 26.55
N ALA A 164 16.80 -20.57 26.78
CA ALA A 164 18.13 -20.01 26.95
C ALA A 164 18.59 -19.27 25.69
N GLN A 165 18.31 -19.80 24.50
CA GLN A 165 18.61 -19.12 23.25
C GLN A 165 17.77 -17.86 23.03
N ALA A 166 16.47 -17.91 23.36
CA ALA A 166 15.59 -16.75 23.27
C ALA A 166 16.06 -15.61 24.20
N SER A 167 16.51 -15.96 25.41
CA SER A 167 17.02 -14.97 26.37
C SER A 167 18.34 -14.36 25.90
N ALA A 168 19.26 -15.16 25.34
CA ALA A 168 20.51 -14.70 24.74
C ALA A 168 20.28 -13.74 23.55
N LEU A 169 19.34 -14.06 22.65
CA LEU A 169 18.99 -13.16 21.54
C LEU A 169 18.34 -11.86 22.02
N LYS A 170 17.59 -11.91 23.13
CA LYS A 170 17.01 -10.72 23.74
C LYS A 170 18.08 -9.81 24.33
N THR A 171 19.08 -10.37 25.02
CA THR A 171 20.19 -9.58 25.58
C THR A 171 21.07 -9.01 24.48
N GLU A 172 21.39 -9.77 23.44
CA GLU A 172 22.14 -9.28 22.27
C GLU A 172 21.41 -8.12 21.57
N ASN A 173 20.11 -8.27 21.30
CA ASN A 173 19.31 -7.21 20.69
C ASN A 173 19.22 -5.96 21.58
N ALA A 174 19.18 -6.11 22.91
CA ALA A 174 19.22 -5.00 23.84
C ALA A 174 20.57 -4.28 23.80
N ALA A 175 21.68 -5.03 23.81
CA ALA A 175 23.03 -4.48 23.69
C ALA A 175 23.23 -3.74 22.36
N ARG A 176 22.76 -4.31 21.25
CA ARG A 176 22.79 -3.67 19.92
C ARG A 176 22.00 -2.36 19.89
N LYS A 177 20.85 -2.29 20.57
CA LYS A 177 20.07 -1.06 20.69
C LYS A 177 20.79 0.02 21.49
N VAL A 178 21.47 -0.35 22.57
CA VAL A 178 22.28 0.59 23.38
C VAL A 178 23.45 1.13 22.55
N GLN A 179 24.17 0.25 21.85
CA GLN A 179 25.26 0.65 20.94
C GLN A 179 24.75 1.57 19.83
N ALA A 180 23.63 1.23 19.19
CA ALA A 180 23.05 2.06 18.13
C ALA A 180 22.69 3.47 18.64
N ARG A 181 22.11 3.57 19.83
CA ARG A 181 21.77 4.86 20.46
C ARG A 181 23.01 5.70 20.78
N ASN A 182 24.10 5.07 21.20
CA ASN A 182 25.36 5.76 21.51
C ASN A 182 26.12 6.22 20.24
N SER A 183 25.86 5.57 19.10
CA SER A 183 26.46 5.92 17.80
C SER A 183 25.64 6.91 16.98
N GLU A 184 24.48 7.34 17.48
CA GLU A 184 23.57 8.23 16.75
C GLU A 184 24.14 9.67 16.79
N PRO A 185 24.32 10.33 15.63
CA PRO A 185 24.86 11.68 15.59
C PRO A 185 23.92 12.64 16.33
N ASP A 186 24.49 13.59 17.05
CA ASP A 186 23.71 14.62 17.76
C ASP A 186 22.98 15.50 16.74
N LEU A 187 21.67 15.25 16.60
CA LEU A 187 20.76 16.02 15.74
C LEU A 187 20.20 17.27 16.44
N SER A 188 20.76 17.68 17.58
CA SER A 188 20.42 18.95 18.22
C SER A 188 20.85 20.14 17.35
N PRO A 189 20.22 21.32 17.49
CA PRO A 189 20.65 22.55 16.82
C PRO A 189 22.14 22.89 17.04
N GLN A 190 22.72 22.45 18.16
CA GLN A 190 24.14 22.64 18.50
C GLN A 190 25.05 21.65 17.77
N GLY A 191 24.56 20.44 17.46
CA GLY A 191 25.27 19.45 16.65
C GLY A 191 25.48 19.88 15.20
N TYR A 192 24.49 20.57 14.59
CA TYR A 192 24.60 21.10 13.23
C TYR A 192 25.67 22.20 13.08
N ALA A 193 25.93 23.00 14.12
CA ALA A 193 26.93 24.06 14.09
C ALA A 193 28.38 23.54 13.96
N LYS A 194 28.65 22.30 14.38
CA LYS A 194 29.99 21.68 14.32
C LYS A 194 30.38 21.16 12.94
N HIS A 195 29.43 21.08 12.00
CA HIS A 195 29.63 20.53 10.67
C HIS A 195 29.54 21.58 9.54
N ALA A 196 29.44 22.87 9.89
CA ALA A 196 29.25 23.99 8.96
C ALA A 196 30.51 24.86 8.76
N GLY A 197 31.70 24.36 9.15
CA GLY A 197 33.00 25.03 8.97
C GLY A 197 33.82 24.40 7.85
#